data_AF-A0A0F6YJR6-F1
#
_entry.id   AF-A0A0F6YJR6-F1
#
_cell.length_a   1.000
_cell.length_b   1.000
_cell.length_c   1.000
_cell.angle_alpha   90.00
_cell.angle_beta   90.00
_cell.angle_gamma   90.00
#
_symmetry.space_group_name_H-M   'P 1'
#
loop_
_entity.id
_entity.type
_entity.pdbx_description
1 polymer ?
#
loop_
_entity_poly.entity_id
_entity_poly.type
_entity_poly.pdbx_seq_one_letter_code
_entity_poly.pdbx_strand_id
1 'polypeptide(L)'
;MEEELHASARALAEQLAAAGIDASVRGEGVHRRVVSTPVEGRSVLVHCFWYERAIAGRMIGLNPANARSRLHAPCAPYEGPEYLVIVRDHGVDVADGRTRDAAEAVLCARLWSAGVGLDELVRHVPFIDEHPRAMRALARRIDPRLHLVVGGDLWAYAEDRACEVTLRPEGMACRFLVGQVQVALGAPVDDVPGAVAAWLLDGLSVAALARVAGVEIERHAEVLETDPARWHWLHVRDRIANPHDVLAPLRELLAALAQSPIATRFYSYSSLSQLCFSASSHHPWVDADLPVIAPGRDGTYLVHDRDGEPERCGLRRAVERVEATLARSKVPPFFGSAPHWELPLLTEALARQGSALRPELVRTGEFHRLVVADSSGVKQCDVDGLFVTFSHHTEHVFAHWPTLDEAVVAIRRYLGGGTILHEIAADPHASRRGKYVPPS
;
A
#
# COMPACT_ATOMS: atom_id res chain seq x y z
N MET A 1 2.73 -18.04 -25.86
CA MET A 1 2.66 -16.67 -25.32
C MET A 1 3.34 -15.58 -26.18
N GLU A 2 4.66 -15.54 -26.32
CA GLU A 2 5.35 -14.37 -26.93
C GLU A 2 5.03 -14.14 -28.42
N GLU A 3 4.87 -15.23 -29.19
CA GLU A 3 4.48 -15.17 -30.61
C GLU A 3 3.06 -14.64 -30.78
N GLU A 4 2.11 -15.13 -29.98
CA GLU A 4 0.70 -14.67 -29.97
C GLU A 4 0.57 -13.20 -29.57
N LEU A 5 1.33 -12.80 -28.54
CA LEU A 5 1.40 -11.41 -28.11
C LEU A 5 1.97 -10.51 -29.22
N HIS A 6 3.01 -10.97 -29.91
CA HIS A 6 3.60 -10.24 -31.04
C HIS A 6 2.63 -10.13 -32.23
N ALA A 7 1.95 -11.23 -32.58
CA ALA A 7 0.94 -11.26 -33.62
C ALA A 7 -0.22 -10.29 -33.30
N SER A 8 -0.71 -10.29 -32.06
CA SER A 8 -1.78 -9.39 -31.61
C SER A 8 -1.38 -7.92 -31.69
N ALA A 9 -0.16 -7.57 -31.25
CA ALA A 9 0.33 -6.19 -31.32
C ALA A 9 0.53 -5.72 -32.77
N ARG A 10 1.01 -6.60 -33.66
CA ARG A 10 1.14 -6.31 -35.10
C ARG A 10 -0.22 -6.12 -35.77
N ALA A 11 -1.16 -7.02 -35.50
CA ALA A 11 -2.52 -6.93 -36.03
C ALA A 11 -3.19 -5.62 -35.59
N LEU A 12 -3.00 -5.19 -34.33
CA LEU A 12 -3.50 -3.91 -33.86
C LEU A 12 -2.85 -2.73 -34.59
N ALA A 13 -1.52 -2.75 -34.80
CA ALA A 13 -0.83 -1.71 -35.55
C ALA A 13 -1.30 -1.62 -37.01
N GLU A 14 -1.56 -2.77 -37.66
CA GLU A 14 -2.11 -2.83 -39.01
C GLU A 14 -3.54 -2.25 -39.07
N GLN A 15 -4.38 -2.53 -38.06
CA GLN A 15 -5.72 -1.94 -37.95
C GLN A 15 -5.68 -0.41 -37.71
N LEU A 16 -4.75 0.08 -36.89
CA LEU A 16 -4.54 1.52 -36.70
C LEU A 16 -4.08 2.19 -38.00
N ALA A 17 -3.15 1.57 -38.73
CA ALA A 17 -2.70 2.07 -40.03
C ALA A 17 -3.85 2.12 -41.05
N ALA A 18 -4.71 1.09 -41.09
CA ALA A 18 -5.91 1.07 -41.92
C ALA A 18 -6.92 2.17 -41.54
N ALA A 19 -6.93 2.61 -40.28
CA ALA A 19 -7.72 3.74 -39.79
C ALA A 19 -7.04 5.12 -40.02
N GLY A 20 -5.90 5.15 -40.72
CA GLY A 20 -5.15 6.38 -41.01
C GLY A 20 -4.25 6.86 -39.86
N ILE A 21 -3.98 6.00 -38.88
CA ILE A 21 -3.18 6.32 -37.70
C ILE A 21 -1.83 5.61 -37.84
N ASP A 22 -0.78 6.41 -38.01
CA ASP A 22 0.59 5.88 -37.99
C ASP A 22 0.93 5.37 -36.58
N ALA A 23 1.41 4.13 -36.49
CA ALA A 23 1.67 3.47 -35.22
C ALA A 23 2.85 2.49 -35.33
N SER A 24 3.61 2.38 -34.25
CA SER A 24 4.76 1.48 -34.17
C SER A 24 4.62 0.51 -33.01
N VAL A 25 4.96 -0.77 -33.26
CA VAL A 25 5.09 -1.77 -32.19
C VAL A 25 6.45 -1.57 -31.51
N ARG A 26 6.45 -1.49 -30.18
CA ARG A 26 7.64 -1.35 -29.33
C ARG A 26 7.62 -2.38 -28.20
N GLY A 27 8.78 -2.66 -27.63
CA GLY A 27 8.95 -3.57 -26.50
C GLY A 27 9.29 -5.01 -26.90
N GLU A 28 9.59 -5.82 -25.88
CA GLU A 28 10.21 -7.14 -26.01
C GLU A 28 9.58 -8.11 -25.00
N GLY A 29 9.70 -9.42 -25.27
CA GLY A 29 9.16 -10.48 -24.42
C GLY A 29 7.66 -10.33 -24.14
N VAL A 30 7.30 -10.35 -22.86
CA VAL A 30 5.92 -10.26 -22.35
C VAL A 30 5.33 -8.84 -22.29
N HIS A 31 6.10 -7.82 -22.65
CA HIS A 31 5.69 -6.43 -22.56
C HIS A 31 5.81 -5.75 -23.93
N ARG A 32 4.77 -5.89 -24.76
CA ARG A 32 4.66 -5.23 -26.07
C ARG A 32 3.60 -4.14 -26.03
N ARG A 33 3.90 -3.04 -26.72
CA ARG A 33 3.04 -1.87 -26.80
C ARG A 33 2.99 -1.30 -28.21
N VAL A 34 1.82 -0.83 -28.62
CA VAL A 34 1.63 -0.09 -29.87
C VAL A 34 1.52 1.38 -29.53
N VAL A 35 2.36 2.21 -30.15
CA VAL A 35 2.41 3.66 -29.89
C VAL A 35 2.04 4.39 -31.17
N SER A 36 0.96 5.18 -31.12
CA SER A 36 0.60 6.04 -32.23
C SER A 36 1.56 7.23 -32.33
N THR A 37 1.81 7.69 -33.56
CA THR A 37 2.51 8.95 -33.80
C THR A 37 1.65 10.10 -33.27
N PRO A 38 2.22 11.07 -32.53
CA PRO A 38 1.46 12.19 -32.01
C PRO A 38 0.88 13.08 -33.12
N VAL A 39 -0.39 13.47 -32.98
CA VAL A 39 -1.06 14.47 -33.82
C VAL A 39 -1.46 15.62 -32.91
N GLU A 40 -0.95 16.83 -33.19
CA GLU A 40 -1.16 18.02 -32.34
C GLU A 40 -0.79 17.80 -30.85
N GLY A 41 0.18 16.92 -30.58
CA GLY A 41 0.60 16.56 -29.22
C GLY A 41 -0.20 15.41 -28.59
N ARG A 42 -1.29 14.98 -29.22
CA ARG A 42 -2.11 13.85 -28.75
C ARG A 42 -1.65 12.53 -29.32
N SER A 43 -1.54 11.52 -28.48
CA SER A 43 -1.16 10.16 -28.88
C SER A 43 -1.89 9.11 -28.07
N VAL A 44 -1.87 7.87 -28.55
CA VAL A 44 -2.39 6.70 -27.85
C VAL A 44 -1.29 5.67 -27.69
N LEU A 45 -1.20 5.13 -26.48
CA LEU A 45 -0.32 4.04 -26.11
C LEU A 45 -1.19 2.83 -25.77
N VAL A 46 -1.03 1.72 -26.48
CA VAL A 46 -1.76 0.48 -26.21
C VAL A 46 -0.80 -0.60 -25.73
N HIS A 47 -0.88 -0.98 -24.46
CA HIS A 47 -0.19 -2.18 -23.98
C HIS A 47 -1.02 -3.40 -24.36
N CYS A 48 -0.37 -4.37 -24.98
CA CYS A 48 -0.99 -5.65 -25.33
C CYS A 48 -0.61 -6.67 -24.26
N PHE A 49 -1.58 -7.40 -23.75
CA PHE A 49 -1.40 -8.53 -22.86
C PHE A 49 -1.97 -9.78 -23.54
N TRP A 50 -1.39 -10.94 -23.23
CA TRP A 50 -1.93 -12.23 -23.62
C TRP A 50 -2.01 -13.12 -22.39
N TYR A 51 -3.21 -13.58 -22.06
CA TYR A 51 -3.43 -14.44 -20.91
C TYR A 51 -3.51 -15.91 -21.35
N GLU A 52 -2.66 -16.76 -20.77
CA GLU A 52 -2.77 -18.22 -20.85
C GLU A 52 -3.46 -18.76 -19.59
N ARG A 53 -4.14 -19.89 -19.73
CA ARG A 53 -5.17 -20.41 -18.81
C ARG A 53 -4.70 -20.81 -17.39
N ALA A 54 -3.46 -20.55 -16.98
CA ALA A 54 -2.98 -20.90 -15.64
C ALA A 54 -1.78 -20.05 -15.17
N ILE A 55 -2.04 -19.07 -14.30
CA ILE A 55 -1.04 -18.64 -13.31
C ILE A 55 -1.57 -19.04 -11.94
N ALA A 56 -1.32 -20.30 -11.57
CA ALA A 56 -1.54 -20.77 -10.21
C ALA A 56 -0.31 -20.43 -9.37
N GLY A 57 -0.47 -19.48 -8.45
CA GLY A 57 0.37 -19.34 -7.26
C GLY A 57 1.81 -18.90 -7.49
N ARG A 58 2.07 -17.59 -7.33
CA ARG A 58 3.22 -17.02 -6.62
C ARG A 58 3.14 -15.49 -6.71
N MET A 59 2.43 -14.88 -5.76
CA MET A 59 2.76 -13.50 -5.40
C MET A 59 3.79 -13.54 -4.27
N ILE A 60 4.93 -12.91 -4.50
CA ILE A 60 5.92 -12.61 -3.48
C ILE A 60 5.50 -11.26 -2.89
N GLY A 61 5.05 -11.25 -1.64
CA GLY A 61 4.69 -10.05 -0.91
C GLY A 61 4.83 -10.27 0.59
N LEU A 62 5.16 -9.20 1.33
CA LEU A 62 5.03 -9.17 2.79
C LEU A 62 3.54 -9.26 3.10
N ASN A 63 3.07 -10.43 3.50
CA ASN A 63 1.69 -10.61 3.93
C ASN A 63 1.58 -10.22 5.42
N PRO A 64 0.88 -9.13 5.78
CA PRO A 64 0.52 -8.92 7.18
C PRO A 64 -0.30 -10.14 7.66
N ALA A 65 -0.33 -10.40 8.96
CA ALA A 65 -0.92 -11.64 9.51
C ALA A 65 -2.41 -11.83 9.20
N ASN A 66 -3.09 -10.75 8.80
CA ASN A 66 -4.48 -10.69 8.37
C ASN A 66 -4.67 -10.61 6.84
N ALA A 67 -3.60 -10.50 6.05
CA ALA A 67 -3.69 -10.67 4.61
C ALA A 67 -3.96 -12.15 4.34
N ARG A 68 -5.24 -12.53 4.42
CA ARG A 68 -5.71 -13.56 3.51
C ARG A 68 -5.48 -12.97 2.13
N SER A 69 -4.39 -13.38 1.49
CA SER A 69 -4.38 -13.50 0.05
C SER A 69 -5.49 -14.50 -0.29
N ARG A 70 -6.77 -14.10 -0.18
CA ARG A 70 -7.83 -14.73 -0.95
C ARG A 70 -7.39 -14.42 -2.37
N LEU A 71 -6.61 -15.35 -2.95
CA LEU A 71 -6.47 -15.46 -4.38
C LEU A 71 -7.90 -15.32 -4.87
N HIS A 72 -8.15 -14.22 -5.58
CA HIS A 72 -9.48 -13.87 -6.04
C HIS A 72 -10.14 -15.11 -6.63
N ALA A 73 -11.46 -15.23 -6.46
CA ALA A 73 -12.21 -16.23 -7.21
C ALA A 73 -11.67 -16.19 -8.65
N PRO A 74 -11.23 -17.33 -9.20
CA PRO A 74 -10.53 -17.34 -10.48
C PRO A 74 -11.39 -16.57 -11.47
N CYS A 75 -10.87 -15.45 -11.97
CA CYS A 75 -11.49 -14.77 -13.10
C CYS A 75 -11.79 -15.85 -14.13
N ALA A 76 -13.00 -15.84 -14.69
CA ALA A 76 -13.40 -16.80 -15.70
C ALA A 76 -12.26 -16.94 -16.71
N PRO A 77 -11.77 -18.17 -16.98
CA PRO A 77 -10.55 -18.38 -17.73
C PRO A 77 -10.69 -17.71 -19.09
N TYR A 78 -9.97 -16.61 -19.28
CA TYR A 78 -9.90 -15.88 -20.53
C TYR A 78 -8.57 -16.23 -21.20
N GLU A 79 -8.68 -16.71 -22.43
CA GLU A 79 -7.54 -16.96 -23.30
C GLU A 79 -7.68 -16.00 -24.48
N GLY A 80 -6.65 -15.17 -24.70
CA GLY A 80 -6.67 -14.18 -25.77
C GLY A 80 -6.06 -12.84 -25.38
N PRO A 81 -6.12 -11.85 -26.30
CA PRO A 81 -5.51 -10.56 -26.09
C PRO A 81 -6.35 -9.67 -25.18
N GLU A 82 -5.69 -8.85 -24.38
CA GLU A 82 -6.29 -7.70 -23.70
C GLU A 82 -5.46 -6.46 -24.00
N TYR A 83 -6.12 -5.34 -24.21
CA TYR A 83 -5.53 -4.07 -24.58
C TYR A 83 -5.76 -3.06 -23.45
N LEU A 84 -4.69 -2.59 -22.81
CA LEU A 84 -4.74 -1.39 -21.98
C LEU A 84 -4.42 -0.20 -22.87
N VAL A 85 -5.42 0.61 -23.14
CA VAL A 85 -5.36 1.81 -23.97
C VAL A 85 -5.16 3.00 -23.05
N ILE A 86 -4.12 3.79 -23.30
CA ILE A 86 -3.78 5.01 -22.56
C ILE A 86 -3.82 6.17 -23.56
N VAL A 87 -4.70 7.15 -23.31
CA VAL A 87 -4.75 8.38 -24.11
C VAL A 87 -3.84 9.43 -23.49
N ARG A 88 -3.02 10.06 -24.34
CA ARG A 88 -2.01 11.03 -23.93
C ARG A 88 -2.23 12.39 -24.57
N ASP A 89 -2.08 13.45 -23.80
CA ASP A 89 -2.07 14.83 -24.27
C ASP A 89 -0.72 15.48 -23.92
N HIS A 90 -0.03 15.99 -24.93
CA HIS A 90 1.33 16.54 -24.82
C HIS A 90 2.32 15.64 -24.05
N GLY A 91 2.19 14.33 -24.18
CA GLY A 91 3.04 13.33 -23.53
C GLY A 91 2.65 12.96 -22.10
N VAL A 92 1.58 13.53 -21.56
CA VAL A 92 1.02 13.21 -20.24
C VAL A 92 -0.11 12.19 -20.39
N ASP A 93 -0.15 11.18 -19.52
CA ASP A 93 -1.26 10.21 -19.45
C ASP A 93 -2.51 10.93 -18.91
N VAL A 94 -3.59 10.95 -19.71
CA VAL A 94 -4.83 11.66 -19.35
C VAL A 94 -5.88 10.71 -18.80
N ALA A 95 -6.04 9.55 -19.43
CA ALA A 95 -6.95 8.51 -19.04
C ALA A 95 -6.51 7.17 -19.64
N ASP A 96 -6.97 6.09 -19.02
CA ASP A 96 -6.74 4.74 -19.50
C ASP A 96 -8.02 3.89 -19.42
N GLY A 97 -7.98 2.74 -20.08
CA GLY A 97 -9.05 1.76 -20.05
C GLY A 97 -8.60 0.44 -20.63
N ARG A 98 -9.27 -0.65 -20.23
CA ARG A 98 -9.00 -1.99 -20.74
C ARG A 98 -10.14 -2.45 -21.66
N THR A 99 -9.78 -3.04 -22.79
CA THR A 99 -10.72 -3.72 -23.69
C THR A 99 -10.12 -5.01 -24.23
N ARG A 100 -10.99 -5.95 -24.61
CA ARG A 100 -10.62 -7.17 -25.34
C ARG A 100 -10.91 -7.06 -26.83
N ASP A 101 -11.57 -5.98 -27.24
CA ASP A 101 -11.89 -5.71 -28.63
C ASP A 101 -10.87 -4.74 -29.23
N ALA A 102 -10.09 -5.22 -30.21
CA ALA A 102 -9.15 -4.40 -30.94
C ALA A 102 -9.84 -3.23 -31.67
N ALA A 103 -11.09 -3.42 -32.12
CA ALA A 103 -11.84 -2.39 -32.83
C ALA A 103 -12.20 -1.22 -31.90
N GLU A 104 -12.47 -1.49 -30.62
CA GLU A 104 -12.68 -0.45 -29.60
C GLU A 104 -11.40 0.36 -29.34
N ALA A 105 -10.25 -0.31 -29.26
CA ALA A 105 -8.95 0.35 -29.12
C ALA A 105 -8.63 1.25 -30.34
N VAL A 106 -8.91 0.76 -31.55
CA VAL A 106 -8.74 1.53 -32.80
C VAL A 106 -9.70 2.71 -32.87
N LEU A 107 -10.97 2.53 -32.48
CA LEU A 107 -11.96 3.60 -32.40
C LEU A 107 -11.51 4.70 -31.43
N CYS A 108 -11.02 4.31 -30.25
CA CYS A 108 -10.48 5.23 -29.26
C CYS A 108 -9.32 6.05 -29.83
N ALA A 109 -8.35 5.38 -30.46
CA ALA A 109 -7.21 6.06 -31.08
C ALA A 109 -7.64 7.05 -32.16
N ARG A 110 -8.59 6.65 -33.02
CA ARG A 110 -9.11 7.51 -34.09
C ARG A 110 -9.77 8.77 -33.55
N LEU A 111 -10.64 8.63 -32.55
CA LEU A 111 -11.35 9.77 -31.97
C LEU A 111 -10.39 10.71 -31.23
N TRP A 112 -9.47 10.15 -30.43
CA TRP A 112 -8.51 10.95 -29.69
C TRP A 112 -7.56 11.74 -30.61
N SER A 113 -7.01 11.08 -31.64
CA SER A 113 -6.17 11.72 -32.66
C SER A 113 -6.91 12.74 -33.51
N ALA A 114 -8.25 12.66 -33.60
CA ALA A 114 -9.08 13.64 -34.29
C ALA A 114 -9.42 14.88 -33.43
N GLY A 115 -8.89 14.98 -32.21
CA GLY A 115 -9.10 16.14 -31.34
C GLY A 115 -10.32 16.04 -30.43
N VAL A 116 -11.03 14.90 -30.41
CA VAL A 116 -12.18 14.69 -29.51
C VAL A 116 -11.75 14.80 -28.05
N GLY A 117 -12.45 15.63 -27.26
CA GLY A 117 -12.17 15.81 -25.84
C GLY A 117 -12.59 14.59 -25.00
N LEU A 118 -12.01 14.42 -23.81
CA LEU A 118 -12.26 13.23 -22.97
C LEU A 118 -13.76 13.01 -22.69
N ASP A 119 -14.52 14.04 -22.34
CA ASP A 119 -15.95 13.94 -22.04
C ASP A 119 -16.81 13.43 -23.21
N GLU A 120 -16.39 13.68 -24.45
CA GLU A 120 -17.03 13.19 -25.66
C GLU A 120 -16.50 11.80 -26.03
N LEU A 121 -15.19 11.59 -25.91
CA LEU A 121 -14.53 10.30 -26.15
C LEU A 121 -15.20 9.19 -25.35
N VAL A 122 -15.41 9.39 -24.05
CA VAL A 122 -15.99 8.38 -23.16
C VAL A 122 -17.48 8.07 -23.42
N ARG A 123 -18.16 8.84 -24.29
CA ARG A 123 -19.51 8.51 -24.79
C ARG A 123 -19.47 7.52 -25.94
N HIS A 124 -18.36 7.49 -26.69
CA HIS A 124 -18.14 6.61 -27.83
C HIS A 124 -17.33 5.36 -27.47
N VAL A 125 -16.41 5.49 -26.51
CA VAL A 125 -15.57 4.39 -25.99
C VAL A 125 -15.68 4.33 -24.45
N PRO A 126 -16.79 3.76 -23.92
CA PRO A 126 -17.11 3.86 -22.49
C PRO A 126 -16.10 3.24 -21.54
N PHE A 127 -15.26 2.32 -22.03
CA PHE A 127 -14.21 1.63 -21.26
C PHE A 127 -13.05 2.57 -20.87
N ILE A 128 -12.85 3.68 -21.59
CA ILE A 128 -11.88 4.71 -21.22
C ILE A 128 -12.40 5.50 -20.03
N ASP A 129 -11.54 5.71 -19.03
CA ASP A 129 -11.86 6.43 -17.79
C ASP A 129 -13.05 5.81 -17.05
N GLU A 130 -13.45 4.57 -17.35
CA GLU A 130 -14.65 3.96 -16.76
C GLU A 130 -14.54 3.91 -15.24
N HIS A 131 -13.42 3.36 -14.76
CA HIS A 131 -13.18 3.16 -13.35
C HIS A 131 -13.03 4.50 -12.59
N PRO A 132 -12.11 5.43 -12.96
CA PRO A 132 -11.97 6.68 -12.20
C PRO A 132 -13.21 7.58 -12.32
N ARG A 133 -13.93 7.56 -13.45
CA ARG A 133 -15.24 8.24 -13.57
C ARG A 133 -16.28 7.66 -12.62
N ALA A 134 -16.41 6.34 -12.53
CA ALA A 134 -17.33 5.69 -11.60
C ALA A 134 -16.98 6.04 -10.14
N MET A 135 -15.70 6.01 -9.79
CA MET A 135 -15.22 6.40 -8.46
C MET A 135 -15.50 7.88 -8.15
N ARG A 136 -15.27 8.80 -9.10
CA ARG A 136 -15.61 10.23 -8.94
C ARG A 136 -17.12 10.45 -8.78
N ALA A 137 -17.94 9.74 -9.56
CA ALA A 137 -19.39 9.82 -9.46
C ALA A 137 -19.89 9.30 -8.10
N LEU A 138 -19.30 8.22 -7.60
CA LEU A 138 -19.58 7.69 -6.26
C LEU A 138 -19.13 8.65 -5.16
N ALA A 139 -17.92 9.22 -5.26
CA ALA A 139 -17.40 10.19 -4.29
C ALA A 139 -18.33 11.38 -4.09
N ARG A 140 -18.99 11.87 -5.15
CA ARG A 140 -19.99 12.95 -5.08
C ARG A 140 -21.26 12.59 -4.29
N ARG A 141 -21.54 11.29 -4.12
CA ARG A 141 -22.69 10.78 -3.37
C ARG A 141 -22.36 10.47 -1.91
N ILE A 142 -21.08 10.33 -1.58
CA ILE A 142 -20.61 10.12 -0.20
C ILE A 142 -20.63 11.47 0.54
N ASP A 143 -20.86 11.42 1.85
CA ASP A 143 -20.94 12.61 2.71
C ASP A 143 -19.67 13.49 2.57
N PRO A 144 -19.82 14.79 2.29
CA PRO A 144 -18.70 15.69 2.01
C PRO A 144 -17.81 15.99 3.22
N ARG A 145 -18.19 15.56 4.44
CA ARG A 145 -17.35 15.68 5.64
C ARG A 145 -16.20 14.67 5.66
N LEU A 146 -16.28 13.61 4.86
CA LEU A 146 -15.24 12.60 4.79
C LEU A 146 -14.08 13.04 3.90
N HIS A 147 -12.88 12.65 4.28
CA HIS A 147 -11.72 12.79 3.40
C HIS A 147 -11.74 11.68 2.35
N LEU A 148 -11.84 12.05 1.08
CA LEU A 148 -11.95 11.14 -0.06
C LEU A 148 -10.73 11.24 -0.97
N VAL A 149 -10.20 10.09 -1.39
CA VAL A 149 -9.10 10.00 -2.36
C VAL A 149 -9.55 9.09 -3.50
N VAL A 150 -9.57 9.62 -4.72
CA VAL A 150 -9.88 8.86 -5.93
C VAL A 150 -8.60 8.56 -6.67
N GLY A 151 -8.22 7.29 -6.73
CA GLY A 151 -7.13 6.78 -7.57
C GLY A 151 -7.66 5.66 -8.48
N GLY A 152 -6.95 4.52 -8.48
CA GLY A 152 -7.44 3.27 -9.07
C GLY A 152 -8.60 2.65 -8.29
N ASP A 153 -8.83 3.08 -7.05
CA ASP A 153 -9.96 2.76 -6.17
C ASP A 153 -10.42 4.06 -5.48
N LEU A 154 -11.61 4.06 -4.87
CA LEU A 154 -12.08 5.15 -4.01
C LEU A 154 -11.80 4.83 -2.54
N TRP A 155 -11.01 5.69 -1.90
CA TRP A 155 -10.77 5.60 -0.47
C TRP A 155 -11.52 6.69 0.29
N ALA A 156 -12.18 6.30 1.37
CA ALA A 156 -12.84 7.19 2.31
C ALA A 156 -12.25 7.00 3.72
N TYR A 157 -11.98 8.11 4.41
CA TYR A 157 -11.24 8.10 5.68
C TYR A 157 -11.98 8.85 6.81
N ALA A 158 -11.95 8.26 8.01
CA ALA A 158 -12.29 8.86 9.31
C ALA A 158 -11.18 8.55 10.34
N GLU A 159 -11.17 9.15 11.53
CA GLU A 159 -10.03 9.18 12.49
C GLU A 159 -9.25 7.86 12.61
N ASP A 160 -9.91 6.75 12.92
CA ASP A 160 -9.33 5.42 13.13
C ASP A 160 -9.78 4.37 12.09
N ARG A 161 -10.56 4.80 11.09
CA ARG A 161 -11.28 3.91 10.16
C ARG A 161 -11.11 4.35 8.71
N ALA A 162 -11.18 3.37 7.82
CA ALA A 162 -11.19 3.61 6.40
C ALA A 162 -12.19 2.69 5.69
N CYS A 163 -12.60 3.08 4.50
CA CYS A 163 -13.31 2.23 3.56
C CYS A 163 -12.66 2.38 2.19
N GLU A 164 -12.23 1.27 1.61
CA GLU A 164 -11.83 1.17 0.21
C GLU A 164 -13.03 0.67 -0.59
N VAL A 165 -13.34 1.36 -1.67
CA VAL A 165 -14.37 0.96 -2.63
C VAL A 165 -13.71 0.68 -3.97
N THR A 166 -13.94 -0.54 -4.47
CA THR A 166 -13.43 -1.01 -5.75
C THR A 166 -14.61 -1.36 -6.65
N LEU A 167 -14.55 -0.95 -7.92
CA LEU A 167 -15.47 -1.45 -8.94
C LEU A 167 -15.04 -2.86 -9.39
N ARG A 168 -15.97 -3.82 -9.30
CA ARG A 168 -15.82 -5.19 -9.81
C ARG A 168 -16.86 -5.49 -10.89
N PRO A 169 -16.68 -6.56 -11.70
CA PRO A 169 -17.68 -6.94 -12.70
C PRO A 169 -19.08 -7.19 -12.12
N GLU A 170 -19.16 -7.67 -10.88
CA GLU A 170 -20.42 -7.99 -10.20
C GLU A 170 -21.05 -6.78 -9.48
N GLY A 171 -20.36 -5.63 -9.43
CA GLY A 171 -20.79 -4.42 -8.74
C GLY A 171 -19.69 -3.79 -7.89
N MET A 172 -20.07 -2.85 -7.04
CA MET A 172 -19.14 -2.21 -6.12
C MET A 172 -18.84 -3.14 -4.94
N ALA A 173 -17.56 -3.28 -4.61
CA ALA A 173 -17.12 -3.95 -3.41
C ALA A 173 -16.55 -2.92 -2.41
N CYS A 174 -16.83 -3.13 -1.13
CA CYS A 174 -16.33 -2.30 -0.04
C CYS A 174 -15.45 -3.14 0.89
N ARG A 175 -14.22 -2.69 1.16
CA ARG A 175 -13.40 -3.21 2.25
C ARG A 175 -13.46 -2.21 3.38
N PHE A 176 -13.86 -2.67 4.56
CA PHE A 176 -13.98 -1.84 5.75
C PHE A 176 -12.77 -2.10 6.63
N LEU A 177 -12.09 -1.03 7.06
CA LEU A 177 -10.83 -1.11 7.78
C LEU A 177 -10.86 -0.34 9.09
N VAL A 178 -10.17 -0.88 10.10
CA VAL A 178 -9.75 -0.20 11.33
C VAL A 178 -8.22 -0.13 11.30
N GLY A 179 -7.66 1.07 11.24
CA GLY A 179 -6.29 1.24 10.73
C GLY A 179 -6.18 0.69 9.30
N GLN A 180 -5.20 -0.19 9.04
CA GLN A 180 -5.05 -0.93 7.78
C GLN A 180 -5.56 -2.38 7.90
N VAL A 181 -6.24 -2.72 8.99
CA VAL A 181 -6.81 -4.05 9.19
C VAL A 181 -8.19 -4.13 8.56
N GLN A 182 -8.34 -4.97 7.55
CA GLN A 182 -9.66 -5.34 7.03
C GLN A 182 -10.45 -6.08 8.11
N VAL A 183 -11.60 -5.52 8.48
CA VAL A 183 -12.56 -6.10 9.44
C VAL A 183 -13.80 -6.67 8.77
N ALA A 184 -14.12 -6.22 7.56
CA ALA A 184 -15.24 -6.73 6.79
C ALA A 184 -15.03 -6.49 5.29
N LEU A 185 -15.73 -7.29 4.50
CA LEU A 185 -15.82 -7.17 3.05
C LEU A 185 -17.28 -7.21 2.64
N GLY A 186 -17.73 -6.21 1.88
CA GLY A 186 -18.98 -6.27 1.14
C GLY A 186 -18.71 -6.45 -0.33
N ALA A 187 -19.29 -7.48 -0.96
CA ALA A 187 -19.10 -7.74 -2.39
C ALA A 187 -20.25 -8.61 -2.94
N PRO A 188 -21.25 -8.03 -3.64
CA PRO A 188 -21.47 -6.59 -3.87
C PRO A 188 -22.13 -5.87 -2.69
N VAL A 189 -22.05 -4.53 -2.67
CA VAL A 189 -22.78 -3.65 -1.75
C VAL A 189 -23.77 -2.78 -2.53
N ASP A 190 -25.05 -2.85 -2.17
CA ASP A 190 -26.13 -2.13 -2.88
C ASP A 190 -26.12 -0.62 -2.61
N ASP A 191 -25.99 -0.22 -1.33
CA ASP A 191 -25.92 1.18 -0.91
C ASP A 191 -24.53 1.52 -0.36
N VAL A 192 -23.57 1.70 -1.26
CA VAL A 192 -22.20 2.08 -0.90
C VAL A 192 -22.16 3.40 -0.11
N PRO A 193 -22.81 4.50 -0.53
CA PRO A 193 -22.79 5.74 0.25
C PRO A 193 -23.31 5.55 1.69
N GLY A 194 -24.42 4.83 1.87
CA GLY A 194 -24.97 4.52 3.19
C GLY A 194 -24.03 3.67 4.03
N ALA A 195 -23.43 2.61 3.46
CA ALA A 195 -22.48 1.75 4.16
C ALA A 195 -21.21 2.50 4.59
N VAL A 196 -20.67 3.36 3.73
CA VAL A 196 -19.50 4.21 4.03
C VAL A 196 -19.83 5.21 5.14
N ALA A 197 -20.98 5.90 5.05
CA ALA A 197 -21.39 6.87 6.07
C ALA A 197 -21.61 6.19 7.43
N ALA A 198 -22.31 5.05 7.45
CA ALA A 198 -22.58 4.33 8.68
C ALA A 198 -21.29 3.80 9.34
N TRP A 199 -20.32 3.37 8.53
CA TRP A 199 -19.01 2.94 9.04
C TRP A 199 -18.16 4.09 9.58
N LEU A 200 -18.04 5.19 8.82
CA LEU A 200 -17.06 6.25 9.07
C LEU A 200 -17.58 7.44 9.88
N LEU A 201 -18.88 7.74 9.80
CA LEU A 201 -19.48 8.91 10.47
C LEU A 201 -20.29 8.50 11.69
N ASP A 202 -21.11 7.45 11.56
CA ASP A 202 -21.93 6.96 12.67
C ASP A 202 -21.11 6.11 13.66
N GLY A 203 -19.88 5.72 13.26
CA GLY A 203 -18.97 4.95 14.09
C GLY A 203 -19.50 3.57 14.44
N LEU A 204 -20.19 2.90 13.50
CA LEU A 204 -20.72 1.56 13.71
C LEU A 204 -19.63 0.60 14.21
N SER A 205 -19.89 -0.11 15.32
CA SER A 205 -19.01 -1.21 15.75
C SER A 205 -18.89 -2.29 14.66
N VAL A 206 -17.80 -3.05 14.65
CA VAL A 206 -17.60 -4.18 13.73
C VAL A 206 -18.78 -5.17 13.80
N ALA A 207 -19.29 -5.45 15.00
CA ALA A 207 -20.45 -6.34 15.19
C ALA A 207 -21.73 -5.78 14.56
N ALA A 208 -21.92 -4.46 14.57
CA ALA A 208 -23.09 -3.82 13.97
C ALA A 208 -23.00 -3.73 12.44
N LEU A 209 -21.79 -3.71 11.88
CA LEU A 209 -21.56 -3.72 10.44
C LEU A 209 -22.11 -4.99 9.76
N ALA A 210 -22.21 -6.11 10.50
CA ALA A 210 -22.84 -7.36 10.02
C ALA A 210 -24.33 -7.20 9.62
N ARG A 211 -24.96 -6.09 10.02
CA ARG A 211 -26.36 -5.79 9.67
C ARG A 211 -26.48 -5.06 8.33
N VAL A 212 -25.38 -4.57 7.76
CA VAL A 212 -25.36 -3.99 6.43
C VAL A 212 -25.49 -5.11 5.40
N ALA A 213 -26.49 -5.02 4.53
CA ALA A 213 -26.74 -6.04 3.51
C ALA A 213 -25.53 -6.23 2.60
N GLY A 214 -25.17 -7.49 2.34
CA GLY A 214 -24.03 -7.85 1.49
C GLY A 214 -22.65 -7.75 2.16
N VAL A 215 -22.57 -7.36 3.45
CA VAL A 215 -21.32 -7.26 4.19
C VAL A 215 -21.07 -8.51 5.04
N GLU A 216 -19.90 -9.11 4.86
CA GLU A 216 -19.40 -10.22 5.65
C GLU A 216 -18.29 -9.73 6.60
N ILE A 217 -18.43 -10.04 7.89
CA ILE A 217 -17.40 -9.75 8.89
C ILE A 217 -16.27 -10.76 8.79
N GLU A 218 -15.03 -10.27 8.81
CA GLU A 218 -13.86 -11.13 8.85
C GLU A 218 -13.82 -11.93 10.16
N ARG A 219 -13.27 -13.14 10.08
CA ARG A 219 -13.19 -14.02 11.24
C ARG A 219 -12.43 -13.30 12.36
N HIS A 220 -12.95 -13.37 13.59
CA HIS A 220 -12.39 -12.72 14.77
C HIS A 220 -12.41 -11.19 14.77
N ALA A 221 -12.87 -10.50 13.71
CA ALA A 221 -12.77 -9.04 13.60
C ALA A 221 -13.46 -8.28 14.75
N GLU A 222 -14.52 -8.83 15.34
CA GLU A 222 -15.17 -8.26 16.53
C GLU A 222 -14.22 -8.12 17.74
N VAL A 223 -13.21 -8.98 17.83
CA VAL A 223 -12.22 -8.93 18.91
C VAL A 223 -11.32 -7.70 18.73
N LEU A 224 -11.11 -7.23 17.50
CA LEU A 224 -10.17 -6.15 17.18
C LEU A 224 -10.47 -4.86 17.96
N GLU A 225 -11.74 -4.47 18.06
CA GLU A 225 -12.14 -3.23 18.75
C GLU A 225 -11.88 -3.27 20.25
N THR A 226 -11.76 -4.47 20.83
CA THR A 226 -11.58 -4.67 22.29
C THR A 226 -10.18 -5.10 22.69
N ASP A 227 -9.54 -5.92 21.85
CA ASP A 227 -8.23 -6.52 22.11
C ASP A 227 -7.52 -6.84 20.78
N PRO A 228 -6.88 -5.84 20.15
CA PRO A 228 -6.20 -6.02 18.88
C PRO A 228 -5.05 -7.03 18.93
N ALA A 229 -4.37 -7.13 20.06
CA ALA A 229 -3.32 -8.10 20.31
C ALA A 229 -3.88 -9.53 20.25
N ARG A 230 -4.97 -9.81 20.98
CA ARG A 230 -5.64 -11.11 20.92
C ARG A 230 -6.19 -11.42 19.53
N TRP A 231 -6.79 -10.44 18.86
CA TRP A 231 -7.24 -10.59 17.47
C TRP A 231 -6.10 -11.07 16.55
N HIS A 232 -4.92 -10.46 16.67
CA HIS A 232 -3.73 -10.81 15.90
C HIS A 232 -3.31 -12.27 16.13
N TRP A 233 -3.21 -12.69 17.39
CA TRP A 233 -2.78 -14.07 17.73
C TRP A 233 -3.81 -15.14 17.34
N LEU A 234 -5.10 -14.80 17.33
CA LEU A 234 -6.14 -15.67 16.77
C LEU A 234 -5.93 -15.89 15.26
N HIS A 235 -5.59 -14.84 14.52
CA HIS A 235 -5.27 -14.93 13.09
C HIS A 235 -3.99 -15.72 12.81
N VAL A 236 -2.93 -15.49 13.60
CA VAL A 236 -1.68 -16.25 13.49
C VAL A 236 -1.95 -17.75 13.67
N ARG A 237 -2.76 -18.12 14.67
CA ARG A 237 -3.13 -19.52 14.93
C ARG A 237 -3.91 -20.14 13.78
N ASP A 238 -4.85 -19.39 13.21
CA ASP A 238 -5.61 -19.85 12.03
C ASP A 238 -4.69 -20.03 10.81
N ARG A 239 -3.74 -19.12 10.60
CA ARG A 239 -2.81 -19.16 9.48
C ARG A 239 -1.92 -20.40 9.53
N ILE A 240 -1.33 -20.70 10.68
CA ILE A 240 -0.40 -21.85 10.83
C ILE A 240 -1.09 -23.23 10.89
N ALA A 241 -2.42 -23.26 10.97
CA ALA A 241 -3.18 -24.48 10.74
C ALA A 241 -3.04 -24.97 9.29
N ASN A 242 -2.75 -24.08 8.34
CA ASN A 242 -2.42 -24.44 6.97
C ASN A 242 -1.01 -25.07 6.91
N PRO A 243 -0.84 -26.32 6.44
CA PRO A 243 0.47 -26.96 6.33
C PRO A 243 1.39 -26.31 5.28
N HIS A 244 0.85 -25.50 4.36
CA HIS A 244 1.62 -24.79 3.34
C HIS A 244 2.03 -23.37 3.74
N ASP A 245 1.69 -22.93 4.97
CA ASP A 245 2.10 -21.62 5.45
C ASP A 245 3.63 -21.55 5.66
N VAL A 246 4.22 -20.38 5.39
CA VAL A 246 5.67 -20.16 5.52
C VAL A 246 6.17 -20.33 6.95
N LEU A 247 5.31 -20.15 7.96
CA LEU A 247 5.63 -20.37 9.37
C LEU A 247 5.12 -21.73 9.90
N ALA A 248 4.59 -22.61 9.04
CA ALA A 248 4.14 -23.94 9.46
C ALA A 248 5.21 -24.74 10.25
N PRO A 249 6.52 -24.66 9.93
CA PRO A 249 7.57 -25.30 10.74
C PRO A 249 7.67 -24.80 12.18
N LEU A 250 7.13 -23.62 12.49
CA LEU A 250 7.15 -22.99 13.82
C LEU A 250 5.84 -23.19 14.60
N ARG A 251 4.97 -24.11 14.14
CA ARG A 251 3.60 -24.28 14.69
C ARG A 251 3.57 -24.49 16.21
N GLU A 252 4.42 -25.36 16.74
CA GLU A 252 4.46 -25.64 18.18
C GLU A 252 4.91 -24.43 18.99
N LEU A 253 5.94 -23.72 18.51
CA LEU A 253 6.40 -22.48 19.12
C LEU A 253 5.32 -21.41 19.11
N LEU A 254 4.65 -21.20 17.98
CA LEU A 254 3.59 -20.21 17.86
C LEU A 254 2.38 -20.55 18.74
N ALA A 255 2.02 -21.83 18.88
CA ALA A 255 0.97 -22.26 19.79
C ALA A 255 1.32 -22.02 21.26
N ALA A 256 2.60 -22.14 21.64
CA ALA A 256 3.08 -21.82 22.98
C ALA A 256 3.12 -20.30 23.22
N LEU A 257 3.61 -19.52 22.26
CA LEU A 257 3.67 -18.06 22.35
C LEU A 257 2.28 -17.42 22.37
N ALA A 258 1.30 -17.99 21.67
CA ALA A 258 -0.09 -17.53 21.73
C ALA A 258 -0.75 -17.70 23.12
N GLN A 259 -0.12 -18.42 24.04
CA GLN A 259 -0.54 -18.57 25.44
C GLN A 259 0.30 -17.70 26.40
N SER A 260 1.37 -17.08 25.90
CA SER A 260 2.26 -16.26 26.72
C SER A 260 1.66 -14.87 26.93
N PRO A 261 1.45 -14.42 28.18
CA PRO A 261 0.94 -13.07 28.45
C PRO A 261 1.94 -11.97 28.07
N ILE A 262 3.20 -12.32 27.83
CA ILE A 262 4.24 -11.38 27.38
C ILE A 262 4.22 -11.30 25.87
N ALA A 263 4.31 -12.46 25.19
CA ALA A 263 4.38 -12.49 23.73
C ALA A 263 3.09 -11.98 23.08
N THR A 264 1.92 -12.28 23.67
CA THR A 264 0.64 -11.89 23.09
C THR A 264 0.40 -10.39 23.08
N ARG A 265 1.19 -9.60 23.81
CA ARG A 265 1.11 -8.13 23.79
C ARG A 265 1.66 -7.55 22.50
N PHE A 266 2.56 -8.27 21.82
CA PHE A 266 3.21 -7.84 20.59
C PHE A 266 2.52 -8.43 19.36
N TYR A 267 2.84 -7.87 18.21
CA TYR A 267 2.42 -8.36 16.91
C TYR A 267 3.54 -9.18 16.28
N SER A 268 3.21 -9.99 15.28
CA SER A 268 4.16 -10.88 14.62
C SER A 268 3.99 -10.83 13.11
N TYR A 269 5.08 -10.96 12.39
CA TYR A 269 5.07 -11.06 10.94
C TYR A 269 6.08 -12.12 10.48
N SER A 270 6.07 -12.44 9.19
CA SER A 270 7.01 -13.38 8.60
C SER A 270 7.96 -12.67 7.66
N SER A 271 9.27 -12.91 7.81
CA SER A 271 10.31 -12.47 6.86
C SER A 271 11.15 -13.67 6.46
N LEU A 272 11.22 -14.00 5.16
CA LEU A 272 12.04 -15.10 4.63
C LEU A 272 11.94 -16.42 5.44
N SER A 273 10.71 -16.85 5.79
CA SER A 273 10.39 -18.04 6.64
C SER A 273 10.75 -17.93 8.14
N GLN A 274 11.15 -16.76 8.60
CA GLN A 274 11.40 -16.46 10.02
C GLN A 274 10.16 -15.84 10.65
N LEU A 275 9.93 -16.15 11.92
CA LEU A 275 8.99 -15.44 12.78
C LEU A 275 9.68 -14.20 13.35
N CYS A 276 9.13 -13.04 13.05
CA CYS A 276 9.57 -11.76 13.59
C CYS A 276 8.46 -11.16 14.44
N PHE A 277 8.83 -10.21 15.30
CA PHE A 277 7.91 -9.47 16.16
C PHE A 277 7.92 -7.99 15.81
N SER A 278 6.81 -7.30 16.08
CA SER A 278 6.71 -5.85 15.99
C SER A 278 5.91 -5.31 17.19
N ALA A 279 6.27 -4.13 17.66
CA ALA A 279 5.47 -3.36 18.60
C ALA A 279 4.23 -2.73 17.95
N SER A 280 4.18 -2.65 16.61
CA SER A 280 3.04 -2.12 15.85
C SER A 280 2.30 -3.21 15.08
N SER A 281 0.97 -3.10 15.05
CA SER A 281 0.13 -3.97 14.20
C SER A 281 0.22 -3.65 12.70
N HIS A 282 0.71 -2.46 12.34
CA HIS A 282 0.68 -1.93 10.97
C HIS A 282 2.07 -1.75 10.35
N HIS A 283 3.10 -1.56 11.18
CA HIS A 283 4.47 -1.44 10.72
C HIS A 283 5.31 -2.62 11.22
N PRO A 284 5.66 -3.59 10.35
CA PRO A 284 6.48 -4.73 10.78
C PRO A 284 7.87 -4.30 11.25
N TRP A 285 8.36 -3.13 10.83
CA TRP A 285 9.70 -2.61 11.13
C TRP A 285 9.82 -1.91 12.50
N VAL A 286 8.76 -1.87 13.31
CA VAL A 286 8.88 -1.47 14.73
C VAL A 286 9.36 -2.67 15.54
N ASP A 287 10.48 -3.24 15.09
CA ASP A 287 11.05 -4.51 15.52
C ASP A 287 12.45 -4.38 16.09
N ALA A 288 12.93 -3.13 16.26
CA ALA A 288 14.19 -2.85 16.93
C ALA A 288 14.23 -3.55 18.30
N ASP A 289 15.29 -4.34 18.52
CA ASP A 289 15.53 -5.13 19.74
C ASP A 289 14.57 -6.30 19.97
N LEU A 290 13.66 -6.59 19.03
CA LEU A 290 12.73 -7.70 19.14
C LEU A 290 13.31 -9.01 18.59
N PRO A 291 12.88 -10.18 19.09
CA PRO A 291 13.47 -11.46 18.70
C PRO A 291 13.07 -11.86 17.28
N VAL A 292 13.99 -12.53 16.59
CA VAL A 292 13.77 -13.17 15.29
C VAL A 292 14.01 -14.67 15.44
N ILE A 293 13.09 -15.50 14.94
CA ILE A 293 13.14 -16.94 15.12
C ILE A 293 13.10 -17.66 13.79
N ALA A 294 14.12 -18.47 13.51
CA ALA A 294 14.16 -19.35 12.35
C ALA A 294 13.92 -20.82 12.75
N PRO A 295 13.25 -21.61 11.90
CA PRO A 295 13.12 -23.05 12.13
C PRO A 295 14.47 -23.75 11.99
N GLY A 296 14.80 -24.61 12.95
CA GLY A 296 15.95 -25.52 12.89
C GLY A 296 15.63 -26.81 12.14
N ARG A 297 16.66 -27.58 11.78
CA ARG A 297 16.52 -28.84 11.02
C ARG A 297 16.02 -30.03 11.84
N ASP A 298 16.15 -29.96 13.17
CA ASP A 298 15.93 -31.09 14.09
C ASP A 298 14.80 -30.81 15.09
N GLY A 299 13.77 -30.04 14.68
CA GLY A 299 12.71 -29.58 15.59
C GLY A 299 13.18 -28.55 16.63
N THR A 300 14.38 -28.01 16.45
CA THR A 300 14.94 -26.92 17.26
C THR A 300 14.58 -25.56 16.66
N TYR A 301 14.77 -24.51 17.45
CA TYR A 301 14.53 -23.13 17.05
C TYR A 301 15.85 -22.36 17.14
N LEU A 302 16.15 -21.56 16.14
CA LEU A 302 17.26 -20.62 16.18
C LEU A 302 16.69 -19.24 16.57
N VAL A 303 16.95 -18.83 17.80
CA VAL A 303 16.47 -17.54 18.33
C VAL A 303 17.61 -16.53 18.26
N HIS A 304 17.37 -15.45 17.53
CA HIS A 304 18.24 -14.29 17.43
C HIS A 304 17.67 -13.19 18.34
N ASP A 305 18.43 -12.79 19.35
CA ASP A 305 18.24 -11.51 20.05
C ASP A 305 19.35 -10.54 19.64
N ARG A 306 19.11 -9.23 19.75
CA ARG A 306 20.10 -8.23 19.30
C ARG A 306 21.38 -8.26 20.13
N ASP A 307 21.24 -8.48 21.43
CA ASP A 307 22.34 -8.35 22.40
C ASP A 307 23.10 -9.68 22.64
N GLY A 308 22.71 -10.77 21.97
CA GLY A 308 23.26 -12.09 22.20
C GLY A 308 23.59 -12.84 20.91
N GLU A 309 24.46 -13.84 21.04
CA GLU A 309 24.72 -14.77 19.95
C GLU A 309 23.47 -15.61 19.66
N PRO A 310 23.15 -15.89 18.38
CA PRO A 310 22.03 -16.75 18.01
C PRO A 310 22.11 -18.10 18.72
N GLU A 311 21.05 -18.49 19.43
CA GLU A 311 21.01 -19.76 20.16
C GLU A 311 20.06 -20.74 19.50
N ARG A 312 20.58 -21.93 19.23
CA ARG A 312 19.77 -23.08 18.85
C ARG A 312 19.26 -23.77 20.11
N CYS A 313 17.95 -23.82 20.28
CA CYS A 313 17.33 -24.35 21.49
C CYS A 313 16.03 -25.11 21.20
N GLY A 314 15.57 -25.90 22.18
CA GLY A 314 14.26 -26.57 22.13
C GLY A 314 13.10 -25.64 22.52
N LEU A 315 11.87 -26.11 22.35
CA LEU A 315 10.63 -25.32 22.51
C LEU A 315 10.59 -24.46 23.80
N ARG A 316 10.76 -25.10 24.97
CA ARG A 316 10.67 -24.38 26.26
C ARG A 316 11.67 -23.23 26.36
N ARG A 317 12.92 -23.50 25.97
CA ARG A 317 14.01 -22.50 26.02
C ARG A 317 13.81 -21.39 25.00
N ALA A 318 13.25 -21.71 23.82
CA ALA A 318 12.91 -20.72 22.82
C ALA A 318 11.84 -19.75 23.33
N VAL A 319 10.77 -20.27 23.97
CA VAL A 319 9.73 -19.43 24.60
C VAL A 319 10.32 -18.53 25.68
N GLU A 320 11.09 -19.10 26.62
CA GLU A 320 11.75 -18.34 27.70
C GLU A 320 12.61 -17.19 27.15
N ARG A 321 13.37 -17.43 26.08
CA ARG A 321 14.25 -16.42 25.48
C ARG A 321 13.45 -15.34 24.74
N VAL A 322 12.41 -15.73 24.00
CA VAL A 322 11.50 -14.77 23.33
C VAL A 322 10.82 -13.88 24.37
N GLU A 323 10.24 -14.46 25.42
CA GLU A 323 9.60 -13.70 26.50
C GLU A 323 10.57 -12.76 27.20
N ALA A 324 11.78 -13.22 27.52
CA ALA A 324 12.80 -12.39 28.15
C ALA A 324 13.20 -11.19 27.27
N THR A 325 13.30 -11.37 25.96
CA THR A 325 13.61 -10.28 25.02
C THR A 325 12.44 -9.32 24.88
N LEU A 326 11.22 -9.82 24.68
CA LEU A 326 10.02 -8.98 24.57
C LEU A 326 9.74 -8.18 25.85
N ALA A 327 9.97 -8.77 27.03
CA ALA A 327 9.79 -8.10 28.32
C ALA A 327 10.79 -6.94 28.54
N ARG A 328 11.95 -6.96 27.87
CA ARG A 328 12.95 -5.89 27.89
C ARG A 328 12.72 -4.81 26.82
N SER A 329 11.72 -4.99 25.95
CA SER A 329 11.46 -4.01 24.88
C SER A 329 11.19 -2.63 25.47
N LYS A 330 11.89 -1.64 24.92
CA LYS A 330 11.73 -0.22 25.30
C LYS A 330 10.47 0.38 24.69
N VAL A 331 9.94 -0.23 23.62
CA VAL A 331 8.77 0.25 22.91
C VAL A 331 7.56 -0.54 23.40
N PRO A 332 6.60 0.09 24.10
CA PRO A 332 5.35 -0.58 24.44
C PRO A 332 4.59 -0.90 23.15
N PRO A 333 3.98 -2.09 23.02
CA PRO A 333 3.21 -2.42 21.84
C PRO A 333 1.95 -1.55 21.75
N PHE A 334 1.60 -1.14 20.54
CA PHE A 334 0.47 -0.27 20.25
C PHE A 334 -0.26 -0.71 18.97
N PHE A 335 -1.57 -0.47 18.92
CA PHE A 335 -2.37 -0.72 17.74
C PHE A 335 -2.40 0.53 16.85
N GLY A 336 -2.20 0.36 15.55
CA GLY A 336 -2.21 1.47 14.58
C GLY A 336 -0.88 1.64 13.82
N SER A 337 -0.93 2.45 12.76
CA SER A 337 0.25 3.20 12.34
C SER A 337 0.57 4.13 13.48
N ALA A 338 1.80 4.14 13.98
CA ALA A 338 2.12 4.88 15.19
C ALA A 338 1.64 6.33 15.04
N PRO A 339 1.08 6.96 16.09
CA PRO A 339 1.49 8.31 16.37
C PRO A 339 2.98 8.22 16.69
N HIS A 340 3.80 8.25 15.62
CA HIS A 340 5.24 8.03 15.55
C HIS A 340 5.90 7.98 16.94
N TRP A 341 6.34 6.79 17.38
CA TRP A 341 7.20 6.66 18.57
C TRP A 341 8.46 7.54 18.48
N GLU A 342 8.78 7.96 17.25
CA GLU A 342 9.79 8.96 16.91
C GLU A 342 9.41 10.39 17.30
N LEU A 343 8.12 10.73 17.41
CA LEU A 343 7.66 12.06 17.80
C LEU A 343 8.26 12.50 19.14
N PRO A 344 8.17 11.74 20.25
CA PRO A 344 8.87 12.07 21.49
C PRO A 344 10.40 12.19 21.32
N LEU A 345 11.03 11.29 20.57
CA LEU A 345 12.49 11.27 20.38
C LEU A 345 12.97 12.48 19.57
N LEU A 346 12.25 12.82 18.51
CA LEU A 346 12.50 13.99 17.66
C LEU A 346 12.21 15.28 18.43
N THR A 347 11.15 15.32 19.22
CA THR A 347 10.83 16.45 20.10
C THR A 347 11.95 16.69 21.11
N GLU A 348 12.43 15.64 21.77
CA GLU A 348 13.53 15.72 22.71
C GLU A 348 14.82 16.17 22.02
N ALA A 349 15.18 15.56 20.88
CA ALA A 349 16.38 15.91 20.14
C ALA A 349 16.36 17.36 19.64
N LEU A 350 15.22 17.84 19.12
CA LEU A 350 15.01 19.25 18.76
C LEU A 350 15.16 20.17 19.97
N ALA A 351 14.58 19.81 21.12
CA ALA A 351 14.66 20.58 22.36
C ALA A 351 16.08 20.64 22.92
N ARG A 352 16.83 19.51 22.92
CA ARG A 352 18.25 19.45 23.35
C ARG A 352 19.13 20.40 22.54
N GLN A 353 18.80 20.62 21.27
CA GLN A 353 19.50 21.56 20.42
C GLN A 353 18.94 23.00 20.48
N GLY A 354 18.02 23.29 21.40
CA GLY A 354 17.44 24.63 21.59
C GLY A 354 16.49 25.06 20.47
N SER A 355 15.86 24.13 19.76
CA SER A 355 14.93 24.43 18.67
C SER A 355 13.52 24.77 19.19
N ALA A 356 12.90 25.78 18.58
CA ALA A 356 11.48 26.09 18.78
C ALA A 356 10.56 25.28 17.85
N LEU A 357 11.12 24.57 16.87
CA LEU A 357 10.35 23.72 15.96
C LEU A 357 9.59 22.65 16.74
N ARG A 358 8.39 22.34 16.28
CA ARG A 358 7.53 21.32 16.87
C ARG A 358 7.23 20.28 15.80
N PRO A 359 7.68 19.03 16.01
CA PRO A 359 7.23 17.94 15.17
C PRO A 359 5.75 17.67 15.48
N GLU A 360 5.00 17.35 14.44
CA GLU A 360 3.57 17.07 14.51
C GLU A 360 3.25 15.83 13.68
N LEU A 361 2.16 15.18 14.03
CA LEU A 361 1.63 14.05 13.28
C LEU A 361 0.59 14.55 12.31
N VAL A 362 0.92 14.52 11.03
CA VAL A 362 0.01 14.93 9.97
C VAL A 362 -0.54 13.68 9.31
N ARG A 363 -1.85 13.54 9.31
CA ARG A 363 -2.51 12.42 8.64
C ARG A 363 -2.56 12.65 7.13
N THR A 364 -2.12 11.66 6.37
CA THR A 364 -2.21 11.59 4.91
C THR A 364 -2.83 10.24 4.53
N GLY A 365 -4.14 10.21 4.27
CA GLY A 365 -4.88 8.96 4.05
C GLY A 365 -4.89 8.06 5.30
N GLU A 366 -4.42 6.81 5.17
CA GLU A 366 -4.27 5.85 6.30
C GLU A 366 -2.99 6.04 7.11
N PHE A 367 -2.08 6.89 6.64
CA PHE A 367 -0.76 7.04 7.22
C PHE A 367 -0.68 8.31 8.04
N HIS A 368 0.00 8.23 9.18
CA HIS A 368 0.49 9.40 9.88
C HIS A 368 1.93 9.65 9.44
N ARG A 369 2.22 10.89 9.05
CA ARG A 369 3.56 11.36 8.71
C ARG A 369 4.07 12.21 9.86
N LEU A 370 5.33 12.05 10.24
CA LEU A 370 5.97 12.89 11.23
C LEU A 370 6.53 14.11 10.53
N VAL A 371 5.80 15.22 10.62
CA VAL A 371 6.14 16.44 9.89
C VAL A 371 6.70 17.48 10.85
N VAL A 372 7.79 18.13 10.44
CA VAL A 372 8.28 19.36 11.05
C VAL A 372 8.15 20.46 10.02
N ALA A 373 7.40 21.50 10.32
CA ALA A 373 7.21 22.64 9.43
C ALA A 373 7.80 23.92 10.02
N ASP A 374 8.13 24.88 9.15
CA ASP A 374 8.37 26.25 9.59
C ASP A 374 7.06 26.94 10.02
N SER A 375 7.14 28.12 10.61
CA SER A 375 5.97 28.86 11.10
C SER A 375 5.00 29.30 9.99
N SER A 376 5.42 29.27 8.72
CA SER A 376 4.59 29.62 7.57
C SER A 376 3.94 28.39 6.90
N GLY A 377 4.39 27.18 7.24
CA GLY A 377 4.01 25.93 6.57
C GLY A 377 4.55 25.79 5.14
N VAL A 378 5.38 26.72 4.66
CA VAL A 378 5.88 26.74 3.27
C VAL A 378 7.02 25.74 3.09
N LYS A 379 7.89 25.62 4.09
CA LYS A 379 8.88 24.55 4.18
C LYS A 379 8.44 23.51 5.20
N GLN A 380 8.59 22.25 4.82
CA GLN A 380 8.33 21.14 5.73
C GLN A 380 9.31 19.99 5.48
N CYS A 381 9.56 19.23 6.53
CA CYS A 381 10.32 18.00 6.53
C CYS A 381 9.40 16.86 6.97
N ASP A 382 9.31 15.80 6.18
CA ASP A 382 8.72 14.53 6.60
C ASP A 382 9.83 13.58 7.08
N VAL A 383 9.65 13.03 8.27
CA VAL A 383 10.65 12.25 8.99
C VAL A 383 10.18 10.80 9.12
N ASP A 384 11.04 9.87 8.71
CA ASP A 384 10.86 8.42 8.87
C ASP A 384 12.19 7.82 9.34
N GLY A 385 12.35 7.74 10.66
CA GLY A 385 13.58 7.34 11.33
C GLY A 385 14.73 8.30 11.06
N LEU A 386 15.72 7.81 10.31
CA LEU A 386 16.91 8.58 9.89
C LEU A 386 16.80 9.10 8.46
N PHE A 387 15.68 8.82 7.79
CA PHE A 387 15.36 9.33 6.48
C PHE A 387 14.49 10.58 6.62
N VAL A 388 14.88 11.67 5.96
CA VAL A 388 14.11 12.93 5.98
C VAL A 388 13.89 13.41 4.55
N THR A 389 12.64 13.72 4.24
CA THR A 389 12.22 14.35 2.99
C THR A 389 11.94 15.82 3.23
N PHE A 390 12.74 16.68 2.61
CA PHE A 390 12.66 18.14 2.67
C PHE A 390 11.82 18.61 1.49
N SER A 391 10.89 19.52 1.73
CA SER A 391 10.00 20.00 0.70
C SER A 391 9.74 21.50 0.78
N HIS A 392 9.72 22.11 -0.39
CA HIS A 392 9.40 23.51 -0.62
C HIS A 392 8.56 23.60 -1.90
N HIS A 393 7.29 23.96 -1.76
CA HIS A 393 6.32 23.91 -2.86
C HIS A 393 6.27 22.53 -3.52
N THR A 394 6.58 22.42 -4.81
CA THR A 394 6.58 21.17 -5.59
C THR A 394 7.94 20.46 -5.61
N GLU A 395 8.96 21.04 -5.00
CA GLU A 395 10.31 20.48 -4.99
C GLU A 395 10.55 19.64 -3.75
N HIS A 396 11.14 18.46 -3.95
CA HIS A 396 11.47 17.52 -2.87
C HIS A 396 12.91 17.02 -2.99
N VAL A 397 13.61 17.00 -1.86
CA VAL A 397 14.91 16.33 -1.71
C VAL A 397 14.79 15.37 -0.54
N PHE A 398 15.29 14.16 -0.71
CA PHE A 398 15.38 13.21 0.39
C PHE A 398 16.83 12.87 0.70
N ALA A 399 17.10 12.64 1.98
CA ALA A 399 18.40 12.22 2.44
C ALA A 399 18.30 11.30 3.67
N HIS A 400 19.37 10.56 3.92
CA HIS A 400 19.50 9.67 5.07
C HIS A 400 20.71 10.08 5.92
N TRP A 401 20.51 10.22 7.23
CA TRP A 401 21.57 10.56 8.19
C TRP A 401 22.06 9.35 8.97
N PRO A 402 23.34 9.33 9.39
CA PRO A 402 23.85 8.28 10.27
C PRO A 402 23.21 8.28 11.67
N THR A 403 22.81 9.45 12.18
CA THR A 403 22.23 9.61 13.52
C THR A 403 21.06 10.58 13.56
N LEU A 404 20.19 10.43 14.57
CA LEU A 404 19.04 11.33 14.77
C LEU A 404 19.48 12.77 15.05
N ASP A 405 20.54 12.98 15.84
CA ASP A 405 21.03 14.32 16.16
C ASP A 405 21.54 15.05 14.90
N GLU A 406 22.20 14.36 13.97
CA GLU A 406 22.61 14.93 12.68
C GLU A 406 21.40 15.26 11.78
N ALA A 407 20.40 14.37 11.74
CA ALA A 407 19.15 14.64 11.02
C ALA A 407 18.46 15.91 11.56
N VAL A 408 18.42 16.06 12.89
CA VAL A 408 17.85 17.24 13.56
C VAL A 408 18.62 18.51 13.23
N VAL A 409 19.96 18.46 13.14
CA VAL A 409 20.76 19.62 12.70
C VAL A 409 20.35 20.05 11.29
N ALA A 410 20.19 19.10 10.36
CA ALA A 410 19.78 19.41 8.99
C ALA A 410 18.36 19.99 8.92
N ILE A 411 17.41 19.40 9.65
CA ILE A 411 16.02 19.89 9.76
C ILE A 411 16.00 21.34 10.27
N ARG A 412 16.75 21.64 11.34
CA ARG A 412 16.82 23.00 11.91
C ARG A 412 17.43 24.01 10.94
N ARG A 413 18.51 23.63 10.24
CA ARG A 413 19.15 24.50 9.25
C ARG A 413 18.20 24.83 8.09
N TYR A 414 17.46 23.84 7.62
CA TYR A 414 16.49 24.01 6.54
C TYR A 414 15.29 24.88 6.92
N LEU A 415 14.64 24.56 8.05
CA LEU A 415 13.39 25.21 8.46
C LEU A 415 13.63 26.54 9.20
N GLY A 416 14.75 26.70 9.91
CA GLY A 416 15.04 27.88 10.71
C GLY A 416 16.21 28.75 10.21
N GLY A 417 17.07 28.22 9.32
CA GLY A 417 18.37 28.82 8.98
C GLY A 417 18.53 29.33 7.55
N GLY A 418 17.46 29.40 6.75
CA GLY A 418 17.52 29.90 5.38
C GLY A 418 18.11 28.93 4.35
N THR A 419 18.55 27.74 4.76
CA THR A 419 19.10 26.71 3.87
C THR A 419 18.08 26.29 2.80
N ILE A 420 18.53 26.11 1.57
CA ILE A 420 17.70 25.71 0.42
C ILE A 420 17.89 24.22 0.09
N LEU A 421 16.95 23.64 -0.66
CA LEU A 421 16.96 22.21 -1.00
C LEU A 421 18.26 21.75 -1.67
N HIS A 422 18.86 22.60 -2.51
CA HIS A 422 20.14 22.31 -3.17
C HIS A 422 21.29 22.12 -2.18
N GLU A 423 21.32 22.88 -1.08
CA GLU A 423 22.36 22.77 -0.06
C GLU A 423 22.18 21.50 0.77
N ILE A 424 20.94 21.09 1.05
CA ILE A 424 20.64 19.79 1.69
C ILE A 424 21.08 18.64 0.78
N ALA A 425 20.80 18.71 -0.52
CA ALA A 425 21.28 17.73 -1.49
C ALA A 425 22.81 17.66 -1.56
N ALA A 426 23.52 18.73 -1.15
CA ALA A 426 24.98 18.80 -1.12
C ALA A 426 25.59 18.41 0.25
N ASP A 427 24.79 18.17 1.30
CA ASP A 427 25.28 17.99 2.68
C ASP A 427 26.18 16.75 2.84
N PRO A 428 27.49 16.91 3.12
CA PRO A 428 28.47 15.81 3.18
C PRO A 428 28.14 14.75 4.23
N HIS A 429 27.33 15.06 5.24
CA HIS A 429 26.94 14.10 6.29
C HIS A 429 25.79 13.17 5.87
N ALA A 430 25.07 13.49 4.78
CA ALA A 430 24.01 12.64 4.26
C ALA A 430 24.60 11.45 3.49
N SER A 431 24.29 10.24 3.98
CA SER A 431 24.80 8.94 3.51
C SER A 431 24.15 8.44 2.20
N ARG A 432 22.92 8.88 1.89
CA ARG A 432 22.22 8.61 0.64
C ARG A 432 21.38 9.83 0.25
N ARG A 433 21.36 10.21 -1.03
CA ARG A 433 20.66 11.40 -1.53
C ARG A 433 19.98 11.13 -2.87
N GLY A 434 18.84 11.77 -3.10
CA GLY A 434 18.20 11.77 -4.40
C GLY A 434 17.14 12.86 -4.53
N LYS A 435 16.76 13.15 -5.78
CA LYS A 435 15.59 14.00 -6.09
C LYS A 435 14.40 13.06 -6.28
N TYR A 436 13.31 13.34 -5.58
CA TYR A 436 12.03 12.68 -5.81
C TYR A 436 11.13 13.65 -6.56
N VAL A 437 10.60 13.20 -7.70
CA VAL A 437 9.54 13.92 -8.42
C VAL A 437 8.27 13.10 -8.15
N PRO A 438 7.32 13.60 -7.34
CA PRO A 438 6.06 12.90 -7.14
C PRO A 438 5.32 12.78 -8.48
N PRO A 439 4.61 11.67 -8.72
CA PRO A 439 3.60 11.66 -9.76
C PRO A 439 2.53 12.71 -9.42
N SER A 440 2.23 13.56 -10.39
CA SER A 440 1.24 14.64 -10.32
C SER A 440 -0.19 14.13 -10.20
#